data_AF-A0AAD5LQG3-F1
#
_entry.id   AF-A0AAD5LQG3-F1
#
_cell.length_a   1.000
_cell.length_b   1.000
_cell.length_c   1.000
_cell.angle_alpha   90.00
_cell.angle_beta   90.00
_cell.angle_gamma   90.00
#
_symmetry.space_group_name_H-M   'P 1'
#
loop_
_entity.id
_entity.type
_entity.pdbx_description
1 polymer ?
#
loop_
_entity_poly.entity_id
_entity_poly.type
_entity_poly.pdbx_seq_one_letter_code
_entity_poly.pdbx_strand_id
1 'polypeptide(L)'
;MGCMQSTPVANPAAAPASNKDVVEATPAVEVAAEAPVAAEPEKEATPAADATPVSSETKLVVNGFSVTENGVVYYHVEAIDGSIAVKRRYNDFKALYAKLDSSKLPALPPRAFFRGRQNQQVIAAREAQFASIINAIATDKALAESEAFRAFLA
;
A
#
# COMPACT_ATOMS: atom_id res chain seq x y z
N MET A 1 -55.68 25.19 14.53
CA MET A 1 -55.40 25.57 15.94
C MET A 1 -55.59 24.35 16.82
N GLY A 2 -54.59 23.97 17.60
CA GLY A 2 -54.64 22.79 18.48
C GLY A 2 -53.34 22.65 19.25
N CYS A 3 -53.15 23.53 20.23
CA CYS A 3 -52.03 23.51 21.16
C CYS A 3 -52.30 22.46 22.25
N MET A 4 -51.37 21.53 22.46
CA MET A 4 -51.21 20.84 23.75
C MET A 4 -49.74 20.90 24.14
N GLN A 5 -49.44 21.85 25.03
CA GLN A 5 -48.22 21.94 25.81
C GLN A 5 -48.46 21.28 27.16
N SER A 6 -47.51 20.47 27.65
CA SER A 6 -47.25 20.23 29.09
C SER A 6 -45.95 19.44 29.27
N THR A 7 -44.88 20.15 29.60
CA THR A 7 -43.77 19.71 30.49
C THR A 7 -44.10 20.25 31.91
N PRO A 8 -43.40 19.95 33.02
CA PRO A 8 -42.10 19.28 33.21
C PRO A 8 -42.04 18.25 34.38
N VAL A 9 -41.03 17.39 34.41
CA VAL A 9 -40.46 16.89 35.69
C VAL A 9 -38.96 17.07 35.63
N ALA A 10 -38.49 18.08 36.36
CA ALA A 10 -37.12 18.20 36.81
C ALA A 10 -37.05 17.68 38.24
N ASN A 11 -36.11 16.80 38.55
CA ASN A 11 -35.50 16.69 39.89
C ASN A 11 -34.16 15.95 39.79
N PRO A 12 -33.20 16.16 40.71
CA PRO A 12 -31.87 16.63 40.34
C PRO A 12 -30.76 15.67 40.82
N ALA A 13 -29.53 16.02 40.47
CA ALA A 13 -28.31 15.84 41.26
C ALA A 13 -28.04 14.48 41.94
N ALA A 14 -27.00 13.78 41.47
CA ALA A 14 -25.72 13.72 42.19
C ALA A 14 -24.89 12.52 41.70
N ALA A 15 -23.81 12.81 41.00
CA ALA A 15 -22.57 12.04 41.12
C ALA A 15 -21.89 12.45 42.46
N PRO A 16 -20.65 12.03 42.80
CA PRO A 16 -19.84 10.85 42.43
C PRO A 16 -19.25 10.16 43.68
N ALA A 17 -18.58 9.02 43.52
CA ALA A 17 -17.49 8.46 44.36
C ALA A 17 -17.53 6.93 44.30
N SER A 18 -16.46 6.16 44.44
CA SER A 18 -15.02 6.36 44.45
C SER A 18 -14.51 4.93 44.68
N ASN A 19 -13.51 4.49 43.94
CA ASN A 19 -12.52 3.63 44.55
C ASN A 19 -11.15 4.08 44.03
N LYS A 20 -10.51 4.87 44.90
CA LYS A 20 -9.06 4.92 45.12
C LYS A 20 -8.57 3.48 45.41
N ASP A 21 -7.36 3.05 45.10
CA ASP A 21 -6.03 3.64 45.31
C ASP A 21 -5.16 3.41 44.05
N VAL A 22 -4.32 4.34 43.54
CA VAL A 22 -3.07 4.94 44.10
C VAL A 22 -2.10 3.82 44.50
N VAL A 23 -0.90 3.70 43.92
CA VAL A 23 0.36 4.38 44.26
C VAL A 23 1.30 4.13 43.05
N GLU A 24 1.66 5.14 42.25
CA GLU A 24 2.80 6.07 42.43
C GLU A 24 4.16 5.46 42.05
N ALA A 25 4.73 5.95 40.94
CA ALA A 25 6.15 6.25 40.78
C ALA A 25 6.37 6.93 39.42
N THR A 26 6.23 8.25 39.40
CA THR A 26 6.98 9.17 38.50
C THR A 26 8.32 9.50 39.16
N PRO A 27 9.26 10.24 38.53
CA PRO A 27 9.61 10.41 37.10
C PRO A 27 11.15 10.33 36.87
N ALA A 28 11.60 10.23 35.61
CA ALA A 28 12.85 10.89 35.18
C ALA A 28 12.91 10.97 33.65
N VAL A 29 12.89 12.21 33.17
CA VAL A 29 13.22 12.61 31.80
C VAL A 29 14.74 12.59 31.67
N GLU A 30 15.29 12.03 30.60
CA GLU A 30 16.59 12.49 30.11
C GLU A 30 16.65 12.40 28.58
N VAL A 31 17.11 13.53 28.03
CA VAL A 31 17.20 13.90 26.63
C VAL A 31 18.62 13.59 26.17
N ALA A 32 18.79 12.88 25.05
CA ALA A 32 19.95 13.00 24.16
C ALA A 32 19.65 12.08 22.95
N ALA A 33 19.32 12.62 21.78
CA ALA A 33 20.25 13.24 20.83
C ALA A 33 21.27 12.23 20.24
N GLU A 34 21.29 12.27 18.92
CA GLU A 34 22.35 11.85 18.00
C GLU A 34 22.49 10.36 17.64
N ALA A 35 21.97 10.09 16.44
CA ALA A 35 22.63 9.27 15.43
C ALA A 35 24.14 9.55 15.41
N PRO A 36 24.95 8.53 15.14
CA PRO A 36 25.47 8.46 13.77
C PRO A 36 25.51 7.01 13.28
N VAL A 37 24.57 6.63 12.42
CA VAL A 37 24.82 5.52 11.50
C VAL A 37 25.61 6.14 10.36
N ALA A 38 26.92 6.17 10.56
CA ALA A 38 27.89 6.62 9.58
C ALA A 38 27.87 5.71 8.35
N ALA A 39 27.90 6.38 7.20
CA ALA A 39 28.55 6.01 5.94
C ALA A 39 28.03 4.78 5.18
N GLU A 40 27.32 5.09 4.09
CA GLU A 40 27.56 4.64 2.70
C GLU A 40 28.26 3.28 2.47
N PRO A 41 27.72 2.54 1.50
CA PRO A 41 28.36 2.69 0.20
C PRO A 41 27.39 3.06 -0.90
N GLU A 42 27.85 3.98 -1.74
CA GLU A 42 27.45 4.18 -3.12
C GLU A 42 27.13 2.85 -3.81
N LYS A 43 26.01 2.85 -4.54
CA LYS A 43 25.88 1.99 -5.71
C LYS A 43 25.31 2.79 -6.86
N GLU A 44 26.15 3.68 -7.39
CA GLU A 44 26.15 3.90 -8.83
C GLU A 44 26.46 2.57 -9.50
N ALA A 45 25.46 2.02 -10.17
CA ALA A 45 25.64 1.03 -11.20
C ALA A 45 24.48 1.17 -12.19
N THR A 46 24.56 2.16 -13.07
CA THR A 46 24.20 1.87 -14.45
C THR A 46 25.17 0.81 -14.96
N PRO A 47 24.65 -0.27 -15.53
CA PRO A 47 24.79 -0.34 -16.98
C PRO A 47 23.48 -0.71 -17.66
N ALA A 48 23.21 0.01 -18.74
CA ALA A 48 22.43 -0.50 -19.84
C ALA A 48 22.98 -1.87 -20.24
N ALA A 49 22.16 -2.91 -20.13
CA ALA A 49 22.37 -4.17 -20.79
C ALA A 49 21.06 -4.55 -21.47
N ASP A 50 21.14 -4.55 -22.79
CA ASP A 50 20.18 -5.07 -23.74
C ASP A 50 19.80 -6.52 -23.33
N ALA A 51 18.71 -6.66 -22.57
CA ALA A 51 18.20 -7.95 -22.16
C ALA A 51 17.08 -8.35 -23.11
N THR A 52 17.47 -9.14 -24.10
CA THR A 52 16.55 -9.96 -24.89
C THR A 52 15.59 -10.75 -23.97
N PRO A 53 14.28 -10.78 -24.27
CA PRO A 53 13.28 -11.35 -23.37
C PRO A 53 13.24 -12.88 -23.52
N VAL A 54 14.07 -13.60 -22.78
CA VAL A 54 13.94 -15.06 -22.75
C VAL A 54 12.85 -15.44 -21.77
N SER A 55 11.63 -15.48 -22.32
CA SER A 55 10.42 -16.14 -21.84
C SER A 55 10.77 -17.44 -21.10
N SER A 56 10.95 -17.35 -19.78
CA SER A 56 11.17 -18.47 -18.88
C SER A 56 10.33 -18.18 -17.65
N GLU A 57 9.13 -18.78 -17.58
CA GLU A 57 8.15 -18.78 -16.48
C GLU A 57 8.51 -17.90 -15.27
N THR A 58 8.59 -16.58 -15.49
CA THR A 58 9.16 -15.70 -14.46
C THR A 58 8.04 -15.41 -13.50
N LYS A 59 8.03 -16.14 -12.38
CA LYS A 59 7.02 -15.94 -11.36
C LYS A 59 7.31 -14.60 -10.68
N LEU A 60 6.34 -13.71 -10.76
CA LEU A 60 6.43 -12.35 -10.24
C LEU A 60 5.64 -12.24 -8.94
N VAL A 61 6.23 -11.54 -7.97
CA VAL A 61 5.62 -11.28 -6.67
C VAL A 61 5.53 -9.78 -6.45
N VAL A 62 4.44 -9.35 -5.82
CA VAL A 62 4.34 -7.99 -5.30
C VAL A 62 4.65 -8.11 -3.81
N ASN A 63 5.80 -7.60 -3.40
CA ASN A 63 6.31 -7.79 -2.04
C ASN A 63 6.51 -6.42 -1.38
N GLY A 64 5.44 -5.92 -0.80
CA GLY A 64 5.42 -4.67 -0.07
C GLY A 64 5.14 -3.43 -0.90
N PHE A 65 5.21 -2.30 -0.20
CA PHE A 65 4.93 -0.98 -0.73
C PHE A 65 5.79 0.08 -0.03
N SER A 66 5.97 1.20 -0.70
CA SER A 66 6.58 2.40 -0.13
C SER A 66 5.66 3.60 -0.35
N VAL A 67 5.49 4.42 0.69
CA VAL A 67 4.71 5.66 0.61
C VAL A 67 5.69 6.83 0.59
N THR A 68 5.59 7.70 -0.42
CA THR A 68 6.41 8.91 -0.49
C THR A 68 5.89 9.98 0.46
N GLU A 69 6.69 11.02 0.73
CA GLU A 69 6.28 12.19 1.53
C GLU A 69 5.01 12.86 1.00
N ASN A 70 4.81 12.82 -0.33
CA ASN A 70 3.62 13.33 -1.01
C ASN A 70 2.40 12.39 -0.90
N GLY A 71 2.51 11.29 -0.15
CA GLY A 71 1.44 10.31 0.06
C GLY A 71 1.16 9.41 -1.13
N VAL A 72 2.09 9.29 -2.09
CA VAL A 72 1.95 8.39 -3.25
C VAL A 72 2.43 6.99 -2.86
N VAL A 73 1.57 5.99 -3.07
CA VAL A 73 1.86 4.59 -2.77
C VAL A 73 2.43 3.91 -4.02
N TYR A 74 3.64 3.37 -3.88
CA TYR A 74 4.30 2.50 -4.85
C TYR A 74 4.31 1.07 -4.32
N TYR A 75 3.93 0.12 -5.16
CA TYR A 75 3.99 -1.30 -4.90
C TYR A 75 5.27 -1.85 -5.54
N HIS A 76 5.97 -2.73 -4.84
CA HIS A 76 7.25 -3.28 -5.28
C HIS A 76 6.97 -4.61 -5.97
N VAL A 77 7.32 -4.71 -7.25
CA VAL A 77 7.12 -5.90 -8.08
C VAL A 77 8.48 -6.49 -8.37
N GLU A 78 8.68 -7.73 -7.97
CA GLU A 78 9.96 -8.43 -8.07
C GLU A 78 9.77 -9.79 -8.73
N ALA A 79 10.73 -10.19 -9.55
CA ALA A 79 10.84 -11.58 -10.00
C ALA A 79 11.43 -12.42 -8.87
N ILE A 80 10.94 -13.65 -8.70
CA ILE A 80 11.50 -14.60 -7.71
C ILE A 80 12.98 -14.86 -7.98
N ASP A 81 13.40 -14.82 -9.24
CA ASP A 81 14.79 -15.02 -9.65
C ASP A 81 15.68 -13.78 -9.42
N GLY A 82 15.11 -12.67 -8.92
CA GLY A 82 15.82 -11.41 -8.68
C GLY A 82 16.20 -10.64 -9.94
N SER A 83 15.78 -11.11 -11.13
CA SER A 83 16.11 -10.50 -12.42
C SER A 83 15.38 -9.18 -12.68
N ILE A 84 14.25 -8.96 -12.00
CA ILE A 84 13.39 -7.77 -12.19
C ILE A 84 13.02 -7.25 -10.80
N ALA A 85 13.18 -5.94 -10.59
CA ALA A 85 12.69 -5.24 -9.40
C ALA A 85 12.22 -3.84 -9.82
N VAL A 86 10.90 -3.64 -9.87
CA VAL A 86 10.29 -2.36 -10.29
C VAL A 86 9.28 -1.85 -9.28
N LYS A 87 9.20 -0.52 -9.15
CA LYS A 87 8.23 0.15 -8.27
C LYS A 87 7.14 0.79 -9.12
N ARG A 88 5.89 0.42 -8.89
CA ARG A 88 4.73 0.86 -9.69
C ARG A 88 3.62 1.40 -8.81
N ARG A 89 2.98 2.48 -9.22
CA ARG A 89 1.81 3.05 -8.50
C ARG A 89 0.51 2.50 -9.08
N TYR A 90 -0.59 2.67 -8.34
CA TYR A 90 -1.94 2.25 -8.77
C TYR A 90 -2.28 2.63 -10.22
N ASN A 91 -1.93 3.86 -10.64
CA ASN A 91 -2.24 4.34 -11.97
C ASN A 91 -1.47 3.60 -13.07
N ASP A 92 -0.28 3.07 -12.78
CA ASP A 92 0.52 2.32 -13.74
C ASP A 92 -0.12 0.94 -13.97
N PHE A 93 -0.57 0.28 -12.90
CA PHE A 93 -1.39 -0.94 -12.99
C PHE A 93 -2.67 -0.70 -13.77
N LYS A 94 -3.36 0.42 -13.52
CA LYS A 94 -4.55 0.79 -14.28
C LYS A 94 -4.26 0.97 -15.77
N ALA A 95 -3.14 1.62 -16.10
CA ALA A 95 -2.73 1.83 -17.49
C ALA A 95 -2.38 0.50 -18.18
N LEU A 96 -1.68 -0.41 -17.48
CA LEU A 96 -1.41 -1.76 -17.97
C LEU A 96 -2.72 -2.52 -18.22
N TYR A 97 -3.61 -2.52 -17.23
CA TYR A 97 -4.89 -3.24 -17.29
C TYR A 97 -5.79 -2.74 -18.44
N ALA A 98 -5.73 -1.45 -18.77
CA ALA A 98 -6.47 -0.88 -19.89
C ALA A 98 -5.89 -1.24 -21.27
N LYS A 99 -4.61 -1.60 -21.33
CA LYS A 99 -3.91 -2.02 -22.56
C LYS A 99 -4.00 -3.53 -22.81
N LEU A 100 -4.43 -4.30 -21.81
CA LEU A 100 -4.57 -5.75 -21.89
C LEU A 100 -6.05 -6.14 -21.95
N ASP A 101 -6.29 -7.39 -22.35
CA ASP A 101 -7.63 -7.98 -22.33
C ASP A 101 -8.12 -8.24 -20.91
N SER A 102 -8.81 -7.25 -20.33
CA SER A 102 -9.38 -7.32 -18.98
C SER A 102 -10.27 -8.56 -18.73
N SER A 103 -10.91 -9.11 -19.77
CA SER A 103 -11.74 -10.33 -19.67
C SER A 103 -10.96 -11.57 -19.22
N LYS A 104 -9.64 -11.59 -19.41
CA LYS A 104 -8.76 -12.70 -18.99
C LYS A 104 -8.11 -12.46 -17.63
N LEU A 105 -8.30 -11.27 -17.05
CA LEU A 105 -7.61 -10.83 -15.85
C LEU A 105 -8.54 -10.74 -14.65
N PRO A 106 -8.02 -10.97 -13.44
CA PRO A 106 -8.75 -10.64 -12.21
C PRO A 106 -9.22 -9.18 -12.23
N ALA A 107 -10.30 -8.88 -11.52
CA ALA A 107 -10.80 -7.51 -11.44
C ALA A 107 -9.73 -6.56 -10.89
N LEU A 108 -9.65 -5.34 -11.42
CA LEU A 108 -8.77 -4.30 -10.89
C LEU A 108 -9.30 -3.81 -9.53
N PRO A 109 -8.44 -3.62 -8.50
CA PRO A 109 -8.88 -3.07 -7.23
C PRO A 109 -9.51 -1.68 -7.40
N PRO A 110 -10.54 -1.35 -6.61
CA PRO A 110 -11.17 -0.04 -6.66
C PRO A 110 -10.16 1.04 -6.24
N ARG A 111 -10.32 2.24 -6.81
CA ARG A 111 -9.53 3.42 -6.44
C ARG A 111 -9.89 3.87 -5.02
N ALA A 112 -8.89 4.32 -4.26
CA ALA A 112 -9.12 4.84 -2.91
C ALA A 112 -9.56 6.29 -3.01
N PHE A 113 -10.62 6.61 -2.29
CA PHE A 113 -10.98 7.99 -1.95
C PHE A 113 -9.93 8.58 -1.00
N PHE A 114 -9.81 9.91 -0.98
CA PHE A 114 -8.72 10.67 -0.36
C PHE A 114 -8.30 10.16 1.04
N ARG A 115 -9.27 9.82 1.92
CA ARG A 115 -9.02 9.33 3.27
C ARG A 115 -8.53 7.87 3.36
N GLY A 116 -8.73 7.08 2.30
CA GLY A 116 -8.38 5.66 2.24
C GLY A 116 -7.09 5.35 1.47
N ARG A 117 -6.40 6.37 0.93
CA ARG A 117 -5.19 6.14 0.12
C ARG A 117 -3.99 5.65 0.92
N GLN A 118 -3.88 6.12 2.16
CA GLN A 118 -2.82 5.76 3.10
C GLN A 118 -3.29 4.73 4.14
N ASN A 119 -4.54 4.27 4.05
CA ASN A 119 -5.03 3.24 4.94
C ASN A 119 -4.32 1.92 4.60
N GLN A 120 -3.58 1.40 5.58
CA GLN A 120 -2.80 0.17 5.47
C GLN A 120 -3.62 -1.04 5.02
N GLN A 121 -4.86 -1.16 5.48
CA GLN A 121 -5.75 -2.26 5.04
C GLN A 121 -6.11 -2.14 3.56
N VAL A 122 -6.32 -0.92 3.07
CA VAL A 122 -6.62 -0.66 1.66
C VAL A 122 -5.40 -0.91 0.78
N ILE A 123 -4.20 -0.55 1.27
CA ILE A 123 -2.95 -0.80 0.57
C ILE A 123 -2.68 -2.31 0.49
N ALA A 124 -2.78 -3.04 1.61
CA ALA A 124 -2.57 -4.48 1.65
C ALA A 124 -3.58 -5.25 0.76
N ALA A 125 -4.86 -4.88 0.80
CA ALA A 125 -5.87 -5.48 -0.08
C ALA A 125 -5.55 -5.27 -1.56
N ARG A 126 -5.06 -4.07 -1.93
CA ARG A 126 -4.60 -3.78 -3.28
C ARG A 126 -3.38 -4.58 -3.68
N GLU A 127 -2.41 -4.68 -2.79
CA GLU A 127 -1.18 -5.42 -3.02
C GLU A 127 -1.48 -6.87 -3.39
N ALA A 128 -2.33 -7.56 -2.60
CA ALA A 128 -2.75 -8.92 -2.88
C ALA A 128 -3.47 -9.05 -4.24
N GLN A 129 -4.30 -8.08 -4.59
CA GLN A 129 -5.02 -8.07 -5.86
C GLN A 129 -4.08 -7.79 -7.05
N PHE A 130 -3.10 -6.89 -6.89
CA PHE A 130 -2.07 -6.65 -7.90
C PHE A 130 -1.16 -7.86 -8.08
N ALA A 131 -0.79 -8.56 -7.01
CA ALA A 131 -0.09 -9.82 -7.09
C ALA A 131 -0.86 -10.84 -7.92
N SER A 132 -2.18 -10.94 -7.70
CA SER A 132 -3.04 -11.84 -8.47
C SER A 132 -3.10 -11.46 -9.96
N ILE A 133 -3.20 -10.17 -10.28
CA ILE A 133 -3.23 -9.66 -11.66
C ILE A 133 -1.90 -9.94 -12.37
N ILE A 134 -0.77 -9.62 -11.74
CA ILE A 134 0.55 -9.82 -12.35
C ILE A 134 0.79 -11.32 -12.59
N ASN A 135 0.46 -12.16 -11.61
CA ASN A 135 0.61 -13.61 -11.79
C ASN A 135 -0.30 -14.15 -12.91
N ALA A 136 -1.53 -13.64 -13.05
CA ALA A 136 -2.40 -14.01 -14.15
C ALA A 136 -1.81 -13.59 -15.52
N ILE A 137 -1.23 -12.39 -15.62
CA ILE A 137 -0.55 -11.93 -16.83
C ILE A 137 0.68 -12.80 -17.13
N ALA A 138 1.50 -13.10 -16.13
CA ALA A 138 2.70 -13.92 -16.30
C ALA A 138 2.39 -15.37 -16.70
N THR A 139 1.21 -15.89 -16.33
CA THR A 139 0.77 -17.25 -16.69
C THR A 139 0.29 -17.35 -18.13
N ASP A 140 -0.34 -16.29 -18.67
CA ASP A 140 -0.77 -16.25 -20.07
C ASP A 140 0.37 -15.73 -20.96
N LYS A 141 0.98 -16.61 -21.76
CA LYS A 141 2.08 -16.29 -22.67
C LYS A 141 1.77 -15.08 -23.57
N ALA A 142 0.54 -14.95 -24.07
CA ALA A 142 0.16 -13.85 -24.96
C ALA A 142 0.16 -12.49 -24.22
N LEU A 143 -0.21 -12.47 -22.95
CA LEU A 143 -0.19 -11.27 -22.11
C LEU A 143 1.21 -10.98 -21.58
N ALA A 144 1.98 -12.01 -21.22
CA ALA A 144 3.36 -11.88 -20.76
C ALA A 144 4.30 -11.34 -21.84
N GLU A 145 4.12 -11.75 -23.09
CA GLU A 145 4.95 -11.28 -24.22
C GLU A 145 4.47 -9.93 -24.80
N SER A 146 3.35 -9.40 -24.29
CA SER A 146 2.81 -8.13 -24.74
C SER A 146 3.76 -6.97 -24.47
N GLU A 147 3.82 -6.02 -25.40
CA GLU A 147 4.62 -4.80 -25.25
C GLU A 147 4.22 -4.00 -24.00
N ALA A 148 2.92 -3.95 -23.70
CA ALA A 148 2.41 -3.24 -22.53
C ALA A 148 2.96 -3.82 -21.22
N PHE A 149 3.05 -5.15 -21.10
CA PHE A 149 3.58 -5.80 -19.91
C PHE A 149 5.11 -5.67 -19.83
N ARG A 150 5.81 -5.80 -20.95
CA ARG A 150 7.26 -5.59 -21.00
C ARG A 150 7.65 -4.16 -20.62
N ALA A 151 6.92 -3.16 -21.11
CA ALA A 151 7.10 -1.76 -20.71
C ALA A 151 6.73 -1.51 -19.24
N PHE A 152 5.83 -2.32 -18.67
CA PHE A 152 5.51 -2.26 -17.25
C PHE A 152 6.62 -2.87 -16.36
N LEU A 153 7.46 -3.75 -16.89
CA LEU A 153 8.60 -4.33 -16.16
C LEU A 153 9.93 -3.62 -16.42
N ALA A 154 9.96 -2.66 -17.36
CA ALA A 154 11.13 -1.85 -17.72
C ALA A 154 11.35 -0.63 -16.82
#